data_AF-A0A945CVQ6-F1
#
_entry.id   AF-A0A945CVQ6-F1
#
_cell.length_a   1.000
_cell.length_b   1.000
_cell.length_c   1.000
_cell.angle_alpha   90.00
_cell.angle_beta   90.00
_cell.angle_gamma   90.00
#
_symmetry.space_group_name_H-M   'P 1'
#
loop_
_entity.id
_entity.type
_entity.pdbx_description
1 polymer ?
#
loop_
_entity_poly.entity_id
_entity_poly.type
_entity_poly.pdbx_seq_one_letter_code
_entity_poly.pdbx_strand_id
1 'polypeptide(L)'
;MDASRVQDTIKGRSPRIEWLDAARGYAIFLVFYGHLMQNIGSPENGASAFQEKLIYAFHMPLFVLISGFLAKTVFPPLRSFLKKQALTRLLPVLFFSAFLFPISLLHHALSGDRGPTEVEGRFFRNWEEICAHLAVSGEGETTPARHRLGELLTPEARFAVMAGVAGDSLTAAEREPIIRALNDLLDRPDLFGAEHFVAADLPTTARRQLEKNRMALTDNEELRHANWTLALWTLQPGSFYWRWHQSPWEGLGMGLLMTLKGYPMLNWITWFLICLFTIELIHFLVGRFLAGPVRVALAIPLFSVAGWFATIDVGMMEDFWFVRESILLYAFYLLGLLLRQSGILDLGRSRLYPLFLFVAGTAVLFLTFQLNPGAPVIKPIVLINLSQHGHPLYFAISAVAGCVAVVGLARLTPPFRLLTFLGCQSLVLMGLNGMFFRMGNPILVDMVTVSATQVSVTFWCAALTGVSLIFCLPFIWFLDRSLPQLVGKPRQKGPLLPALLKENG
;
A
#
# COMPACT_ATOMS: atom_id res chain seq x y z
N MET A 1 -39.94 13.55 17.44
CA MET A 1 -39.35 12.98 16.21
C MET A 1 -39.08 14.15 15.27
N ASP A 2 -37.84 14.29 14.79
CA ASP A 2 -37.36 15.46 14.04
C ASP A 2 -37.81 15.41 12.57
N ALA A 3 -38.36 16.51 12.05
CA ALA A 3 -38.97 16.63 10.72
C ALA A 3 -37.96 16.39 9.58
N SER A 4 -36.66 16.57 9.85
CA SER A 4 -35.57 16.26 8.92
C SER A 4 -35.49 14.77 8.56
N ARG A 5 -35.78 13.87 9.51
CA ARG A 5 -35.79 12.40 9.29
C ARG A 5 -36.98 11.92 8.48
N VAL A 6 -38.10 12.65 8.52
CA VAL A 6 -39.34 12.30 7.79
C VAL A 6 -39.20 12.58 6.29
N GLN A 7 -38.44 13.62 5.92
CA GLN A 7 -38.18 13.93 4.50
C GLN A 7 -37.26 12.93 3.81
N ASP A 8 -36.31 12.31 4.53
CA ASP A 8 -35.44 11.28 3.95
C ASP A 8 -36.20 9.97 3.67
N THR A 9 -37.19 9.62 4.51
CA THR A 9 -38.07 8.47 4.25
C THR A 9 -38.99 8.67 3.04
N ILE A 10 -39.36 9.91 2.71
CA ILE A 10 -40.22 10.23 1.54
C ILE A 10 -39.45 10.10 0.21
N LYS A 11 -38.10 10.12 0.21
CA LYS A 11 -37.26 10.01 -1.01
C LYS A 11 -36.64 8.64 -1.24
N GLY A 12 -37.07 7.59 -0.53
CA GLY A 12 -36.53 6.23 -0.71
C GLY A 12 -35.04 6.09 -0.41
N ARG A 13 -34.43 7.09 0.27
CA ARG A 13 -33.03 7.02 0.71
C ARG A 13 -33.00 6.48 2.13
N SER A 14 -32.30 5.37 2.35
CA SER A 14 -32.00 4.91 3.70
C SER A 14 -31.34 6.05 4.49
N PRO A 15 -31.78 6.32 5.74
CA PRO A 15 -31.23 7.41 6.54
C PRO A 15 -29.71 7.22 6.68
N ARG A 16 -28.95 8.29 6.42
CA ARG A 16 -27.49 8.24 6.49
C ARG A 16 -27.04 8.01 7.93
N ILE A 17 -26.00 7.20 8.09
CA ILE A 17 -25.42 6.85 9.38
C ILE A 17 -24.13 7.67 9.54
N GLU A 18 -24.24 8.83 10.18
CA GLU A 18 -23.17 9.85 10.23
C GLU A 18 -21.84 9.31 10.77
N TRP A 19 -21.87 8.47 11.81
CA TRP A 19 -20.64 7.90 12.38
C TRP A 19 -19.92 6.94 11.42
N LEU A 20 -20.63 6.28 10.49
CA LEU A 20 -19.99 5.44 9.47
C LEU A 20 -19.24 6.30 8.46
N ASP A 21 -19.81 7.45 8.09
CA ASP A 21 -19.14 8.42 7.24
C ASP A 21 -17.93 9.01 7.98
N ALA A 22 -18.05 9.29 9.28
CA ALA A 22 -16.91 9.72 10.09
C ALA A 22 -15.79 8.66 10.16
N ALA A 23 -16.13 7.39 10.39
CA ALA A 23 -15.17 6.29 10.42
C ALA A 23 -14.44 6.10 9.08
N ARG A 24 -15.18 6.21 7.96
CA ARG A 24 -14.58 6.22 6.61
C ARG A 24 -13.69 7.44 6.38
N GLY A 25 -14.08 8.60 6.90
CA GLY A 25 -13.30 9.83 6.86
C GLY A 25 -11.95 9.67 7.58
N TYR A 26 -11.95 9.08 8.77
CA TYR A 26 -10.72 8.73 9.48
C TYR A 26 -9.89 7.72 8.70
N ALA A 27 -10.53 6.65 8.20
CA ALA A 27 -9.84 5.61 7.45
C ALA A 27 -9.13 6.16 6.20
N ILE A 28 -9.81 7.00 5.40
CA ILE A 28 -9.19 7.56 4.19
C ILE A 28 -8.11 8.59 4.53
N PHE A 29 -8.28 9.38 5.59
CA PHE A 29 -7.22 10.26 6.08
C PHE A 29 -5.96 9.47 6.45
N LEU A 30 -6.12 8.35 7.18
CA LEU A 30 -5.01 7.48 7.57
C LEU A 30 -4.28 6.86 6.37
N VAL A 31 -4.96 6.60 5.24
CA VAL A 31 -4.32 6.12 4.00
C VAL A 31 -3.37 7.19 3.43
N PHE A 32 -3.82 8.44 3.31
CA PHE A 32 -2.97 9.53 2.84
C PHE A 32 -1.80 9.78 3.79
N TYR A 33 -2.10 9.80 5.09
CA TYR A 33 -1.10 9.99 6.14
C TYR A 33 -0.01 8.91 6.09
N GLY A 34 -0.40 7.63 6.06
CA GLY A 34 0.53 6.51 6.02
C GLY A 34 1.43 6.51 4.79
N HIS A 35 0.92 6.93 3.63
CA HIS A 35 1.74 7.05 2.42
C HIS A 35 2.72 8.25 2.45
N LEU A 36 2.41 9.33 3.17
CA LEU A 36 3.37 10.41 3.40
C LEU A 36 4.51 9.98 4.33
N MET A 37 4.21 9.18 5.36
CA MET A 37 5.21 8.64 6.28
C MET A 37 6.30 7.83 5.56
N GLN A 38 5.93 7.10 4.52
CA GLN A 38 6.87 6.36 3.68
C GLN A 38 7.90 7.29 3.01
N ASN A 39 7.51 8.52 2.69
CA ASN A 39 8.37 9.51 2.05
C ASN A 39 9.16 10.34 3.07
N ILE A 40 8.67 10.49 4.31
CA ILE A 40 9.39 11.16 5.42
C ILE A 40 10.54 10.30 6.00
N GLY A 41 10.88 9.20 5.32
CA GLY A 41 12.04 8.37 5.63
C GLY A 41 11.73 7.14 6.48
N SER A 42 10.53 6.55 6.42
CA SER A 42 10.34 5.21 7.02
C SER A 42 11.09 4.15 6.21
N PRO A 43 12.01 3.35 6.79
CA PRO A 43 12.19 3.10 8.22
C PRO A 43 13.31 3.87 8.94
N GLU A 44 14.12 4.65 8.22
CA GLU A 44 15.27 5.41 8.75
C GLU A 44 14.89 6.40 9.87
N ASN A 45 13.72 7.01 9.74
CA ASN A 45 13.10 7.84 10.77
C ASN A 45 12.25 6.96 11.70
N GLY A 46 12.77 6.68 12.90
CA GLY A 46 12.11 5.81 13.88
C GLY A 46 10.71 6.28 14.30
N ALA A 47 10.45 7.60 14.32
CA ALA A 47 9.11 8.11 14.56
C ALA A 47 8.18 7.81 13.38
N SER A 48 8.65 7.97 12.15
CA SER A 48 7.88 7.61 10.97
C SER A 48 7.60 6.10 10.90
N ALA A 49 8.60 5.26 11.15
CA ALA A 49 8.44 3.80 11.19
C ALA A 49 7.40 3.37 12.24
N PHE A 50 7.42 3.99 13.43
CA PHE A 50 6.50 3.70 14.52
C PHE A 50 5.04 3.94 14.11
N GLN A 51 4.71 5.13 13.60
CA GLN A 51 3.30 5.43 13.29
C GLN A 51 2.86 4.75 11.98
N GLU A 52 3.76 4.48 11.02
CA GLU A 52 3.42 3.68 9.84
C GLU A 52 2.99 2.29 10.28
N LYS A 53 3.79 1.61 11.12
CA LYS A 53 3.46 0.29 11.66
C LYS A 53 2.14 0.29 12.43
N LEU A 54 1.91 1.33 13.25
CA LEU A 54 0.67 1.50 14.01
C LEU A 54 -0.56 1.59 13.09
N ILE A 55 -0.49 2.42 12.05
CA ILE A 55 -1.60 2.66 11.12
C ILE A 55 -1.85 1.42 10.25
N TYR A 56 -0.77 0.80 9.74
CA TYR A 56 -0.83 -0.36 8.84
C TYR A 56 -1.41 -1.60 9.51
N ALA A 57 -1.37 -1.67 10.84
CA ALA A 57 -2.00 -2.74 11.59
C ALA A 57 -3.53 -2.83 11.41
N PHE A 58 -4.24 -1.73 11.10
CA PHE A 58 -5.72 -1.75 11.14
C PHE A 58 -6.47 -0.90 10.11
N HIS A 59 -5.84 0.07 9.42
CA HIS A 59 -6.61 1.02 8.59
C HIS A 59 -7.36 0.38 7.40
N MET A 60 -6.80 -0.65 6.75
CA MET A 60 -7.50 -1.39 5.70
C MET A 60 -8.55 -2.37 6.26
N PRO A 61 -8.28 -3.17 7.32
CA PRO A 61 -9.30 -3.94 8.02
C PRO A 61 -10.53 -3.10 8.43
N LEU A 62 -10.33 -1.83 8.80
CA LEU A 62 -11.42 -0.91 9.12
C LEU A 62 -12.38 -0.69 7.94
N PHE A 63 -11.86 -0.48 6.71
CA PHE A 63 -12.72 -0.36 5.53
C PHE A 63 -13.49 -1.66 5.24
N VAL A 64 -12.86 -2.82 5.46
CA VAL A 64 -13.50 -4.14 5.29
C VAL A 64 -14.62 -4.32 6.31
N LEU A 65 -14.36 -4.00 7.59
CA LEU A 65 -15.34 -4.06 8.67
C LEU A 65 -16.53 -3.14 8.39
N ILE A 66 -16.29 -1.89 7.96
CA ILE A 66 -17.35 -0.95 7.58
C ILE A 66 -18.17 -1.51 6.40
N SER A 67 -17.52 -2.15 5.43
CA SER A 67 -18.21 -2.76 4.29
C SER A 67 -19.09 -3.94 4.73
N GLY A 68 -18.59 -4.76 5.66
CA GLY A 68 -19.32 -5.85 6.31
C GLY A 68 -20.53 -5.38 7.12
N PHE A 69 -20.38 -4.26 7.85
CA PHE A 69 -21.49 -3.64 8.56
C PHE A 69 -22.63 -3.24 7.61
N LEU A 70 -22.31 -2.84 6.39
CA LEU A 70 -23.27 -2.45 5.35
C LEU A 70 -23.67 -3.60 4.42
N ALA A 71 -23.19 -4.82 4.67
CA ALA A 71 -23.43 -5.99 3.83
C ALA A 71 -24.92 -6.29 3.67
N LYS A 72 -25.39 -6.59 2.46
CA LYS A 72 -26.76 -7.03 2.26
C LYS A 72 -26.88 -8.53 2.52
N THR A 73 -27.93 -8.93 3.24
CA THR A 73 -28.28 -10.34 3.48
C THR A 73 -29.28 -10.89 2.46
N VAL A 74 -29.78 -10.04 1.57
CA VAL A 74 -30.65 -10.42 0.44
C VAL A 74 -29.82 -10.44 -0.83
N PHE A 75 -29.75 -11.60 -1.47
CA PHE A 75 -28.88 -11.86 -2.61
C PHE A 75 -29.67 -11.77 -3.93
N PRO A 76 -29.31 -10.84 -4.84
CA PRO A 76 -29.93 -10.77 -6.17
C PRO A 76 -29.41 -11.88 -7.11
N PRO A 77 -29.95 -12.02 -8.32
CA PRO A 77 -29.38 -12.93 -9.32
C PRO A 77 -27.91 -12.62 -9.61
N LEU A 78 -27.10 -13.66 -9.86
CA LEU A 78 -25.65 -13.56 -10.03
C LEU A 78 -25.23 -12.48 -11.04
N ARG A 79 -25.90 -12.40 -12.20
CA ARG A 79 -25.60 -11.39 -13.23
C ARG A 79 -25.81 -9.97 -12.71
N SER A 80 -26.89 -9.72 -11.98
CA SER A 80 -27.21 -8.41 -11.41
C SER A 80 -26.25 -8.03 -10.29
N PHE A 81 -25.85 -9.01 -9.47
CA PHE A 81 -24.80 -8.85 -8.46
C PHE A 81 -23.47 -8.46 -9.11
N LEU A 82 -22.95 -9.29 -10.01
CA LEU A 82 -21.65 -9.09 -10.67
C LEU A 82 -21.61 -7.76 -11.43
N LYS A 83 -22.66 -7.42 -12.18
CA LYS A 83 -22.75 -6.13 -12.89
C LYS A 83 -22.64 -4.97 -11.92
N LYS A 84 -23.35 -5.02 -10.79
CA LYS A 84 -23.29 -3.96 -9.77
C LYS A 84 -21.89 -3.84 -9.16
N GLN A 85 -21.27 -4.95 -8.79
CA GLN A 85 -19.94 -4.93 -8.17
C GLN A 85 -18.86 -4.48 -9.15
N ALA A 86 -18.89 -4.95 -10.40
CA ALA A 86 -17.99 -4.49 -11.44
C ALA A 86 -18.09 -2.96 -11.65
N LEU A 87 -19.31 -2.41 -11.73
CA LEU A 87 -19.51 -0.97 -11.93
C LEU A 87 -19.19 -0.11 -10.71
N THR A 88 -19.19 -0.66 -9.49
CA THR A 88 -18.93 0.10 -8.26
C THR A 88 -17.51 -0.10 -7.70
N ARG A 89 -16.74 -1.05 -8.24
CA ARG A 89 -15.38 -1.39 -7.78
C ARG A 89 -14.38 -1.42 -8.93
N LEU A 90 -14.57 -2.33 -9.89
CA LEU A 90 -13.60 -2.58 -10.96
C LEU A 90 -13.56 -1.44 -12.00
N LEU A 91 -14.71 -0.86 -12.34
CA LEU A 91 -14.75 0.30 -13.24
C LEU A 91 -13.96 1.49 -12.68
N PRO A 92 -14.12 1.90 -11.40
CA PRO A 92 -13.23 2.87 -10.79
C PRO A 92 -11.74 2.53 -10.85
N VAL A 93 -11.35 1.27 -10.61
CA VAL A 93 -9.94 0.83 -10.71
C VAL A 93 -9.40 1.10 -12.11
N LEU A 94 -10.12 0.67 -13.14
CA LEU A 94 -9.71 0.85 -14.54
C LEU A 94 -9.69 2.33 -14.92
N PHE A 95 -10.70 3.08 -14.51
CA PHE A 95 -10.79 4.52 -14.77
C PHE A 95 -9.63 5.27 -14.14
N PHE A 96 -9.37 5.10 -12.84
CA PHE A 96 -8.28 5.79 -12.18
C PHE A 96 -6.90 5.33 -12.66
N SER A 97 -6.75 4.06 -13.06
CA SER A 97 -5.51 3.59 -13.69
C SER A 97 -5.24 4.30 -15.02
N ALA A 98 -6.26 4.45 -15.87
CA ALA A 98 -6.15 5.19 -17.12
C ALA A 98 -5.98 6.71 -16.89
N PHE A 99 -6.68 7.26 -15.90
CA PHE A 99 -6.62 8.68 -15.53
C PHE A 99 -5.21 9.12 -15.09
N LEU A 100 -4.47 8.25 -14.40
CA LEU A 100 -3.12 8.53 -13.94
C LEU A 100 -2.03 8.27 -14.99
N PHE A 101 -2.36 7.57 -16.08
CA PHE A 101 -1.37 7.23 -17.08
C PHE A 101 -0.70 8.44 -17.75
N PRO A 102 -1.43 9.50 -18.18
CA PRO A 102 -0.79 10.71 -18.72
C PRO A 102 0.15 11.39 -17.73
N ILE A 103 -0.18 11.36 -16.44
CA ILE A 103 0.66 11.91 -15.37
C ILE A 103 1.97 11.12 -15.26
N SER A 104 1.89 9.78 -15.33
CA SER A 104 3.09 8.93 -15.34
C SER A 104 3.96 9.14 -16.58
N LEU A 105 3.35 9.40 -17.74
CA LEU A 105 4.07 9.73 -18.97
C LEU A 105 4.79 11.08 -18.85
N LEU A 106 4.11 12.10 -18.32
CA LEU A 106 4.71 13.41 -18.08
C LEU A 106 5.87 13.31 -17.09
N HIS A 107 5.69 12.57 -15.98
CA HIS A 107 6.77 12.32 -15.03
C HIS A 107 7.99 11.74 -15.73
N HIS A 108 7.82 10.63 -16.47
CA HIS A 108 8.92 9.98 -17.18
C HIS A 108 9.59 10.92 -18.21
N ALA A 109 8.81 11.75 -18.91
CA ALA A 109 9.34 12.73 -19.87
C ALA A 109 10.14 13.85 -19.19
N LEU A 110 9.71 14.29 -18.00
CA LEU A 110 10.38 15.35 -17.23
C LEU A 110 11.59 14.83 -16.44
N SER A 111 11.48 13.64 -15.84
CA SER A 111 12.53 13.04 -15.03
C SER A 111 13.59 12.35 -15.86
N GLY A 112 13.32 12.06 -17.14
CA GLY A 112 14.24 11.35 -18.02
C GLY A 112 14.67 9.99 -17.45
N ASP A 113 13.84 9.39 -16.60
CA ASP A 113 14.22 8.36 -15.61
C ASP A 113 14.92 7.18 -16.27
N ARG A 114 16.26 7.25 -16.29
CA ARG A 114 17.15 6.18 -16.70
C ARG A 114 17.34 5.19 -15.55
N GLY A 115 16.97 5.55 -14.32
CA GLY A 115 17.37 4.88 -13.07
C GLY A 115 18.42 5.71 -12.32
N PRO A 116 18.68 5.42 -11.04
CA PRO A 116 19.56 6.25 -10.21
C PRO A 116 21.03 6.16 -10.67
N THR A 117 21.75 7.24 -10.42
CA THR A 117 23.20 7.41 -10.66
C THR A 117 24.02 7.28 -9.37
N GLU A 118 23.36 7.08 -8.22
CA GLU A 118 23.98 6.96 -6.91
C GLU A 118 23.46 5.74 -6.16
N VAL A 119 24.34 5.15 -5.36
CA VAL A 119 24.02 4.07 -4.42
C VAL A 119 23.44 4.68 -3.17
N GLU A 120 22.27 4.20 -2.76
CA GLU A 120 21.66 4.57 -1.49
C GLU A 120 21.30 3.33 -0.69
N GLY A 121 21.44 3.41 0.64
CA GLY A 121 21.21 2.27 1.52
C GLY A 121 19.79 1.70 1.45
N ARG A 122 18.80 2.53 1.07
CA ARG A 122 17.40 2.14 0.87
C ARG A 122 17.19 1.16 -0.29
N PHE A 123 18.13 1.07 -1.23
CA PHE A 123 18.04 0.16 -2.37
C PHE A 123 18.40 -1.28 -2.00
N PHE A 124 19.13 -1.47 -0.90
CA PHE A 124 19.50 -2.78 -0.39
C PHE A 124 18.50 -3.27 0.66
N ARG A 125 17.99 -4.50 0.46
CA ARG A 125 17.00 -5.10 1.38
C ARG A 125 17.62 -5.95 2.49
N ASN A 126 18.73 -6.63 2.21
CA ASN A 126 19.34 -7.60 3.11
C ASN A 126 20.84 -7.34 3.24
N TRP A 127 21.21 -6.47 4.19
CA TRP A 127 22.60 -6.06 4.38
C TRP A 127 23.54 -7.21 4.73
N GLU A 128 23.05 -8.25 5.41
CA GLU A 128 23.84 -9.46 5.69
C GLU A 128 24.24 -10.16 4.38
N GLU A 129 23.29 -10.34 3.46
CA GLU A 129 23.54 -10.91 2.14
C GLU A 129 24.42 -10.00 1.27
N ILE A 130 24.22 -8.67 1.33
CA ILE A 130 25.09 -7.71 0.62
C ILE A 130 26.53 -7.83 1.13
N CYS A 131 26.70 -7.83 2.45
CA CYS A 131 28.00 -7.95 3.07
C CYS A 131 28.62 -9.31 2.74
N ALA A 132 27.86 -10.40 2.75
CA ALA A 132 28.33 -11.71 2.30
C ALA A 132 28.82 -11.66 0.83
N HIS A 133 28.04 -11.08 -0.08
CA HIS A 133 28.42 -10.93 -1.49
C HIS A 133 29.66 -10.05 -1.71
N LEU A 134 29.89 -9.07 -0.83
CA LEU A 134 31.07 -8.18 -0.89
C LEU A 134 32.29 -8.76 -0.15
N ALA A 135 32.07 -9.67 0.79
CA ALA A 135 33.08 -10.26 1.67
C ALA A 135 33.85 -11.40 1.02
N VAL A 136 33.22 -12.16 0.12
CA VAL A 136 33.80 -13.39 -0.40
C VAL A 136 34.93 -13.07 -1.38
N SER A 137 36.15 -13.32 -0.90
CA SER A 137 37.37 -13.46 -1.69
C SER A 137 37.91 -14.88 -1.47
N GLY A 138 37.52 -15.83 -2.32
CA GLY A 138 37.98 -17.22 -2.22
C GLY A 138 37.78 -18.03 -3.51
N GLU A 139 38.74 -18.89 -3.82
CA GLU A 139 38.70 -19.81 -4.96
C GLU A 139 37.50 -20.77 -4.84
N GLY A 140 36.55 -20.68 -5.78
CA GLY A 140 35.38 -21.55 -5.86
C GLY A 140 34.04 -20.85 -6.07
N GLU A 141 33.98 -19.51 -6.04
CA GLU A 141 32.72 -18.77 -6.19
C GLU A 141 32.33 -18.46 -7.65
N THR A 142 31.03 -18.48 -7.90
CA THR A 142 30.40 -18.61 -9.23
C THR A 142 30.16 -17.30 -10.00
N THR A 143 30.57 -16.14 -9.48
CA THR A 143 30.29 -14.82 -10.11
C THR A 143 31.45 -13.83 -10.01
N PRO A 144 32.33 -13.72 -11.03
CA PRO A 144 33.52 -12.85 -11.04
C PRO A 144 33.23 -11.34 -10.79
N ALA A 145 32.03 -10.86 -11.16
CA ALA A 145 31.61 -9.48 -10.87
C ALA A 145 31.53 -9.16 -9.37
N ARG A 146 31.14 -10.11 -8.51
CA ARG A 146 31.05 -9.89 -7.05
C ARG A 146 32.42 -9.69 -6.45
N HIS A 147 33.35 -10.56 -6.82
CA HIS A 147 34.75 -10.48 -6.41
C HIS A 147 35.34 -9.12 -6.74
N ARG A 148 35.12 -8.64 -7.98
CA ARG A 148 35.60 -7.33 -8.43
C ARG A 148 35.10 -6.17 -7.55
N LEU A 149 33.83 -6.18 -7.14
CA LEU A 149 33.31 -5.15 -6.24
C LEU A 149 33.98 -5.19 -4.87
N GLY A 150 34.09 -6.38 -4.27
CA GLY A 150 34.72 -6.57 -2.96
C GLY A 150 36.21 -6.18 -2.94
N GLU A 151 36.95 -6.55 -3.98
CA GLU A 151 38.37 -6.19 -4.15
C GLU A 151 38.62 -4.69 -4.23
N LEU A 152 37.69 -3.92 -4.78
CA LEU A 152 37.87 -2.49 -4.95
C LEU A 152 37.40 -1.67 -3.74
N LEU A 153 36.84 -2.29 -2.71
CA LEU A 153 36.42 -1.61 -1.48
C LEU A 153 37.62 -1.05 -0.72
N THR A 154 37.43 0.14 -0.13
CA THR A 154 38.37 0.77 0.79
C THR A 154 38.55 -0.08 2.06
N PRO A 155 39.68 0.04 2.79
CA PRO A 155 39.88 -0.70 4.04
C PRO A 155 38.77 -0.45 5.09
N GLU A 156 38.26 0.78 5.17
CA GLU A 156 37.14 1.16 6.03
C GLU A 156 35.86 0.41 5.65
N ALA A 157 35.52 0.39 4.34
CA ALA A 157 34.34 -0.32 3.85
C ALA A 157 34.48 -1.84 4.04
N ARG A 158 35.67 -2.41 3.83
CA ARG A 158 35.91 -3.85 4.07
C ARG A 158 35.72 -4.22 5.53
N PHE A 159 36.16 -3.38 6.46
CA PHE A 159 35.91 -3.61 7.89
C PHE A 159 34.41 -3.62 8.22
N ALA A 160 33.66 -2.64 7.68
CA ALA A 160 32.21 -2.59 7.84
C ALA A 160 31.50 -3.80 7.21
N VAL A 161 31.97 -4.27 6.04
CA VAL A 161 31.46 -5.49 5.39
C VAL A 161 31.69 -6.72 6.26
N MET A 162 32.88 -6.91 6.82
CA MET A 162 33.18 -8.03 7.72
C MET A 162 32.29 -8.02 8.97
N ALA A 163 32.04 -6.84 9.54
CA ALA A 163 31.11 -6.68 10.66
C ALA A 163 29.69 -7.12 10.28
N GLY A 164 29.23 -6.78 9.07
CA GLY A 164 27.91 -7.18 8.58
C GLY A 164 27.77 -8.68 8.27
N VAL A 165 28.87 -9.38 7.96
CA VAL A 165 28.88 -10.85 7.77
C VAL A 165 28.78 -11.59 9.11
N ALA A 166 29.26 -10.99 10.21
CA ALA A 166 29.23 -11.62 11.54
C ALA A 166 27.81 -11.75 12.13
N GLY A 167 26.76 -11.35 11.40
CA GLY A 167 25.36 -11.49 11.79
C GLY A 167 24.80 -10.30 12.58
N ASP A 168 25.57 -9.23 12.76
CA ASP A 168 25.08 -8.00 13.39
C ASP A 168 24.34 -7.15 12.35
N SER A 169 23.11 -6.74 12.69
CA SER A 169 22.36 -5.81 11.85
C SER A 169 23.06 -4.44 11.85
N LEU A 170 23.79 -4.12 10.77
CA LEU A 170 24.47 -2.83 10.61
C LEU A 170 23.49 -1.66 10.81
N THR A 171 23.86 -0.68 11.62
CA THR A 171 23.18 0.61 11.73
C THR A 171 23.37 1.47 10.47
N ALA A 172 22.60 2.55 10.32
CA ALA A 172 22.77 3.47 9.19
C ALA A 172 24.19 4.05 9.12
N ALA A 173 24.78 4.39 10.27
CA ALA A 173 26.14 4.91 10.35
C ALA A 173 27.20 3.88 9.94
N GLU A 174 26.99 2.60 10.26
CA GLU A 174 27.90 1.51 9.91
C GLU A 174 27.79 1.09 8.43
N ARG A 175 26.66 1.37 7.77
CA ARG A 175 26.48 1.15 6.33
C ARG A 175 27.15 2.22 5.49
N GLU A 176 27.29 3.43 6.03
CA GLU A 176 27.77 4.60 5.31
C GLU A 176 29.14 4.39 4.62
N PRO A 177 30.16 3.77 5.26
CA PRO A 177 31.43 3.50 4.58
C PRO A 177 31.27 2.61 3.34
N ILE A 178 30.37 1.63 3.39
CA ILE A 178 30.08 0.73 2.27
C ILE A 178 29.39 1.50 1.14
N ILE A 179 28.38 2.30 1.48
CA ILE A 179 27.62 3.12 0.52
C ILE A 179 28.53 4.11 -0.20
N ARG A 180 29.39 4.82 0.55
CA ARG A 180 30.37 5.76 -0.03
C ARG A 180 31.33 5.04 -0.96
N ALA A 181 31.93 3.93 -0.53
CA ALA A 181 32.84 3.17 -1.37
C ALA A 181 32.16 2.69 -2.67
N LEU A 182 30.92 2.18 -2.60
CA LEU A 182 30.18 1.78 -3.80
C LEU A 182 29.89 2.96 -4.73
N ASN A 183 29.56 4.14 -4.19
CA ASN A 183 29.37 5.35 -4.99
C ASN A 183 30.65 5.78 -5.72
N ASP A 184 31.81 5.70 -5.05
CA ASP A 184 33.10 6.04 -5.66
C ASP A 184 33.46 5.06 -6.79
N LEU A 185 33.02 3.80 -6.68
CA LEU A 185 33.23 2.81 -7.75
C LEU A 185 32.41 3.14 -9.01
N LEU A 186 31.27 3.81 -8.89
CA LEU A 186 30.41 4.10 -10.04
C LEU A 186 31.06 5.04 -11.07
N ASP A 187 32.03 5.85 -10.66
CA ASP A 187 32.78 6.74 -11.56
C ASP A 187 33.85 6.00 -12.38
N ARG A 188 34.08 4.71 -12.15
CA ARG A 188 35.14 3.94 -12.84
C ARG A 188 34.67 3.41 -14.19
N PRO A 189 35.25 3.84 -15.33
CA PRO A 189 34.89 3.29 -16.64
C PRO A 189 35.21 1.80 -16.80
N ASP A 190 36.20 1.32 -16.03
CA ASP A 190 36.72 -0.04 -15.99
C ASP A 190 36.16 -0.86 -14.81
N LEU A 191 35.09 -0.40 -14.14
CA LEU A 191 34.50 -1.11 -13.00
C LEU A 191 34.17 -2.57 -13.36
N PHE A 192 33.52 -2.74 -14.51
CA PHE A 192 33.12 -4.02 -15.06
C PHE A 192 33.56 -4.18 -16.51
N GLY A 193 33.69 -5.43 -16.94
CA GLY A 193 33.97 -5.88 -18.30
C GLY A 193 33.21 -7.18 -18.60
N ALA A 194 33.18 -7.62 -19.86
CA ALA A 194 32.41 -8.80 -20.27
C ALA A 194 32.89 -10.08 -19.56
N GLU A 195 34.19 -10.16 -19.27
CA GLU A 195 34.84 -11.22 -18.50
C GLU A 195 34.24 -11.41 -17.10
N HIS A 196 33.67 -10.36 -16.52
CA HIS A 196 33.07 -10.41 -15.19
C HIS A 196 31.69 -11.11 -15.17
N PHE A 197 31.07 -11.30 -16.33
CA PHE A 197 29.70 -11.80 -16.49
C PHE A 197 29.59 -13.02 -17.42
N VAL A 198 30.68 -13.71 -17.73
CA VAL A 198 30.74 -14.79 -18.74
C VAL A 198 29.75 -15.94 -18.47
N ALA A 199 29.46 -16.26 -17.20
CA ALA A 199 28.51 -17.31 -16.80
C ALA A 199 27.18 -16.76 -16.24
N ALA A 200 26.94 -15.46 -16.35
CA ALA A 200 25.78 -14.80 -15.79
C ALA A 200 24.60 -14.78 -16.78
N ASP A 201 23.42 -15.26 -16.36
CA ASP A 201 22.18 -15.03 -17.10
C ASP A 201 21.65 -13.62 -16.81
N LEU A 202 22.26 -12.63 -17.47
CA LEU A 202 21.89 -11.23 -17.31
C LEU A 202 20.51 -10.96 -17.94
N PRO A 203 19.59 -10.28 -17.23
CA PRO A 203 18.38 -9.75 -17.83
C PRO A 203 18.73 -8.74 -18.93
N THR A 204 17.82 -8.56 -19.89
CA THR A 204 18.04 -7.73 -21.09
C THR A 204 18.52 -6.32 -20.77
N THR A 205 18.03 -5.72 -19.68
CA THR A 205 18.45 -4.37 -19.23
C THR A 205 19.91 -4.34 -18.81
N ALA A 206 20.34 -5.28 -17.95
CA ALA A 206 21.73 -5.37 -17.51
C ALA A 206 22.67 -5.72 -18.66
N ARG A 207 22.26 -6.62 -19.57
CA ARG A 207 23.03 -6.98 -20.76
C ARG A 207 23.28 -5.77 -21.66
N ARG A 208 22.26 -4.94 -21.89
CA ARG A 208 22.40 -3.70 -22.68
C ARG A 208 23.38 -2.72 -22.05
N GLN A 209 23.42 -2.60 -20.72
CA GLN A 209 24.38 -1.73 -20.04
C GLN A 209 25.81 -2.32 -20.10
N LEU A 210 25.94 -3.66 -20.04
CA LEU A 210 27.23 -4.32 -20.19
C LEU A 210 27.86 -4.06 -21.57
N GLU A 211 27.05 -4.09 -22.62
CA GLU A 211 27.44 -3.88 -24.03
C GLU A 211 27.78 -2.41 -24.36
N LYS A 212 27.47 -1.44 -23.50
CA LYS A 212 27.88 -0.05 -23.70
C LYS A 212 29.40 0.07 -23.64
N ASN A 213 29.98 0.83 -24.58
CA ASN A 213 31.38 1.20 -24.53
C ASN A 213 31.62 2.23 -23.42
N ARG A 214 31.78 1.78 -22.18
CA ARG A 214 31.96 2.62 -20.99
C ARG A 214 33.17 3.55 -21.09
N MET A 215 34.23 3.11 -21.74
CA MET A 215 35.44 3.93 -21.98
C MET A 215 35.19 5.11 -22.92
N ALA A 216 34.11 5.07 -23.71
CA ALA A 216 33.70 6.14 -24.61
C ALA A 216 32.57 7.02 -24.06
N LEU A 217 32.06 6.74 -22.85
CA LEU A 217 31.05 7.56 -22.21
C LEU A 217 31.70 8.83 -21.66
N THR A 218 31.38 9.98 -22.25
CA THR A 218 31.85 11.29 -21.79
C THR A 218 30.92 11.92 -20.75
N ASP A 219 29.71 11.37 -20.57
CA ASP A 219 28.73 11.78 -19.58
C ASP A 219 28.88 10.93 -18.31
N ASN A 220 29.24 11.59 -17.19
CA ASN A 220 29.48 10.90 -15.93
C ASN A 220 28.18 10.31 -15.35
N GLU A 221 27.01 10.92 -15.63
CA GLU A 221 25.73 10.37 -15.18
C GLU A 221 25.38 9.07 -15.91
N GLU A 222 25.61 9.01 -17.22
CA GLU A 222 25.36 7.81 -18.01
C GLU A 222 26.30 6.65 -17.61
N LEU A 223 27.56 6.96 -17.31
CA LEU A 223 28.52 5.98 -16.80
C LEU A 223 28.09 5.43 -15.44
N ARG A 224 27.82 6.32 -14.48
CA ARG A 224 27.39 5.94 -13.13
C ARG A 224 26.11 5.10 -13.16
N HIS A 225 25.15 5.45 -14.01
CA HIS A 225 23.92 4.69 -14.20
C HIS A 225 24.18 3.25 -14.72
N ALA A 226 25.03 3.12 -15.74
CA ALA A 226 25.38 1.82 -16.31
C ALA A 226 26.08 0.93 -15.26
N ASN A 227 27.04 1.50 -14.53
CA ASN A 227 27.77 0.83 -13.46
C ASN A 227 26.86 0.44 -12.30
N TRP A 228 25.93 1.31 -11.91
CA TRP A 228 24.98 1.02 -10.84
C TRP A 228 24.05 -0.14 -11.20
N THR A 229 23.53 -0.16 -12.42
CA THR A 229 22.64 -1.25 -12.88
C THR A 229 23.33 -2.62 -12.77
N LEU A 230 24.61 -2.69 -13.16
CA LEU A 230 25.40 -3.91 -13.09
C LEU A 230 25.79 -4.26 -11.65
N ALA A 231 26.19 -3.27 -10.84
CA ALA A 231 26.52 -3.47 -9.43
C ALA A 231 25.32 -3.97 -8.63
N LEU A 232 24.15 -3.36 -8.81
CA LEU A 232 22.92 -3.75 -8.13
C LEU A 232 22.47 -5.16 -8.53
N TRP A 233 22.56 -5.53 -9.81
CA TRP A 233 22.28 -6.91 -10.25
C TRP A 233 23.29 -7.90 -9.65
N THR A 234 24.57 -7.53 -9.61
CA THR A 234 25.65 -8.36 -9.06
C THR A 234 25.42 -8.66 -7.57
N LEU A 235 25.01 -7.64 -6.83
CA LEU A 235 24.74 -7.71 -5.40
C LEU A 235 23.37 -8.33 -5.08
N GLN A 236 22.36 -8.16 -5.95
CA GLN A 236 20.99 -8.65 -5.73
C GLN A 236 20.30 -9.08 -7.04
N PRO A 237 20.67 -10.23 -7.63
CA PRO A 237 20.18 -10.66 -8.95
C PRO A 237 18.66 -10.93 -8.99
N GLY A 238 18.03 -11.20 -7.84
CA GLY A 238 16.58 -11.38 -7.69
C GLY A 238 15.80 -10.10 -7.39
N SER A 239 16.46 -8.94 -7.29
CA SER A 239 15.80 -7.69 -6.91
C SER A 239 14.89 -7.15 -8.02
N PHE A 240 13.67 -6.74 -7.70
CA PHE A 240 12.77 -6.09 -8.67
C PHE A 240 13.30 -4.72 -9.16
N TYR A 241 14.34 -4.17 -8.51
CA TYR A 241 14.87 -2.84 -8.77
C TYR A 241 15.74 -2.75 -10.05
N TRP A 242 16.12 -3.83 -10.73
CA TRP A 242 16.81 -3.72 -12.04
C TRP A 242 15.87 -3.38 -13.20
N ARG A 243 14.55 -3.31 -12.96
CA ARG A 243 13.52 -2.98 -13.96
C ARG A 243 13.30 -1.47 -14.13
N TRP A 244 14.34 -0.64 -14.07
CA TRP A 244 14.26 0.74 -14.58
C TRP A 244 13.94 0.64 -16.08
N HIS A 245 12.67 0.89 -16.43
CA HIS A 245 12.15 0.54 -17.74
C HIS A 245 12.51 1.57 -18.79
N GLN A 246 12.94 1.02 -19.93
CA GLN A 246 12.94 1.64 -21.23
C GLN A 246 11.48 1.78 -21.68
N SER A 247 11.12 2.96 -22.18
CA SER A 247 9.82 3.28 -22.76
C SER A 247 8.61 3.21 -21.79
N PRO A 248 7.82 4.30 -21.67
CA PRO A 248 6.59 4.32 -20.85
C PRO A 248 5.54 3.30 -21.34
N TRP A 249 5.67 2.80 -22.58
CA TRP A 249 4.76 1.85 -23.19
C TRP A 249 4.97 0.40 -22.72
N GLU A 250 6.20 -0.02 -22.44
CA GLU A 250 6.46 -1.35 -21.86
C GLU A 250 5.94 -1.42 -20.42
N GLY A 251 6.15 -0.35 -19.65
CA GLY A 251 5.56 -0.18 -18.33
C GLY A 251 4.03 -0.19 -18.34
N LEU A 252 3.40 0.40 -19.37
CA LEU A 252 1.95 0.32 -19.57
C LEU A 252 1.50 -1.12 -19.83
N GLY A 253 2.14 -1.82 -20.76
CA GLY A 253 1.79 -3.20 -21.13
C GLY A 253 1.89 -4.15 -19.94
N MET A 254 3.03 -4.13 -19.24
CA MET A 254 3.22 -4.91 -18.00
C MET A 254 2.22 -4.50 -16.91
N GLY A 255 1.95 -3.20 -16.77
CA GLY A 255 1.01 -2.68 -15.79
C GLY A 255 -0.42 -3.16 -16.03
N LEU A 256 -0.86 -3.22 -17.29
CA LEU A 256 -2.16 -3.79 -17.67
C LEU A 256 -2.24 -5.29 -17.40
N LEU A 257 -1.20 -6.06 -17.76
CA LEU A 257 -1.13 -7.50 -17.49
C LEU A 257 -1.22 -7.80 -15.98
N MET A 258 -0.49 -7.04 -15.17
CA MET A 258 -0.54 -7.18 -13.72
C MET A 258 -1.90 -6.77 -13.15
N THR A 259 -2.54 -5.74 -13.72
CA THR A 259 -3.90 -5.33 -13.33
C THR A 259 -4.91 -6.46 -13.59
N LEU A 260 -4.77 -7.19 -14.71
CA LEU A 260 -5.60 -8.37 -15.00
C LEU A 260 -5.39 -9.51 -13.99
N LYS A 261 -4.18 -9.64 -13.41
CA LYS A 261 -3.89 -10.56 -12.30
C LYS A 261 -4.47 -10.10 -10.96
N GLY A 262 -4.94 -8.85 -10.88
CA GLY A 262 -5.48 -8.23 -9.67
C GLY A 262 -4.58 -7.13 -9.08
N TYR A 263 -3.43 -6.82 -9.67
CA TYR A 263 -2.45 -5.86 -9.15
C TYR A 263 -2.42 -4.58 -10.00
N PRO A 264 -3.15 -3.51 -9.61
CA PRO A 264 -3.31 -2.33 -10.44
C PRO A 264 -2.05 -1.46 -10.44
N MET A 265 -1.05 -1.83 -11.24
CA MET A 265 0.28 -1.21 -11.22
C MET A 265 0.27 0.29 -11.52
N LEU A 266 -0.66 0.75 -12.37
CA LEU A 266 -0.83 2.16 -12.73
C LEU A 266 -1.50 2.98 -11.61
N ASN A 267 -2.22 2.34 -10.70
CA ASN A 267 -2.72 2.96 -9.48
C ASN A 267 -2.78 1.94 -8.34
N TRP A 268 -1.62 1.73 -7.70
CA TRP A 268 -1.44 0.66 -6.73
C TRP A 268 -2.51 0.65 -5.65
N ILE A 269 -2.87 1.83 -5.13
CA ILE A 269 -3.80 2.03 -4.00
C ILE A 269 -5.20 1.46 -4.28
N THR A 270 -5.59 1.35 -5.56
CA THR A 270 -6.89 0.80 -5.93
C THR A 270 -6.98 -0.73 -5.78
N TRP A 271 -5.90 -1.42 -5.40
CA TRP A 271 -5.88 -2.87 -5.12
C TRP A 271 -7.00 -3.28 -4.16
N PHE A 272 -7.30 -2.42 -3.18
CA PHE A 272 -8.33 -2.67 -2.17
C PHE A 272 -9.72 -2.83 -2.79
N LEU A 273 -10.02 -2.15 -3.89
CA LEU A 273 -11.32 -2.27 -4.56
C LEU A 273 -11.46 -3.64 -5.25
N ILE A 274 -10.37 -4.20 -5.78
CA ILE A 274 -10.34 -5.56 -6.35
C ILE A 274 -10.50 -6.57 -5.22
N CYS A 275 -9.76 -6.41 -4.11
CA CYS A 275 -9.90 -7.25 -2.94
C CYS A 275 -11.34 -7.21 -2.37
N LEU A 276 -11.93 -6.02 -2.23
CA LEU A 276 -13.31 -5.87 -1.75
C LEU A 276 -14.33 -6.51 -2.70
N PHE A 277 -14.11 -6.45 -4.02
CA PHE A 277 -14.94 -7.17 -4.99
C PHE A 277 -14.91 -8.68 -4.72
N THR A 278 -13.72 -9.24 -4.47
CA THR A 278 -13.54 -10.66 -4.16
C THR A 278 -14.17 -11.04 -2.81
N ILE A 279 -14.01 -10.22 -1.76
CA ILE A 279 -14.68 -10.41 -0.46
C ILE A 279 -16.20 -10.43 -0.61
N GLU A 280 -16.77 -9.47 -1.36
CA GLU A 280 -18.21 -9.40 -1.60
C GLU A 280 -18.71 -10.61 -2.41
N LEU A 281 -17.89 -11.14 -3.32
CA LEU A 281 -18.20 -12.38 -4.06
C LEU A 281 -18.19 -13.60 -3.13
N ILE A 282 -17.23 -13.73 -2.21
CA ILE A 282 -17.22 -14.76 -1.17
C ILE A 282 -18.51 -14.65 -0.33
N HIS A 283 -18.88 -13.43 0.07
CA HIS A 283 -20.11 -13.19 0.81
C HIS A 283 -21.36 -13.60 0.03
N PHE A 284 -21.40 -13.36 -1.28
CA PHE A 284 -22.51 -13.77 -2.15
C PHE A 284 -22.67 -15.30 -2.20
N LEU A 285 -21.55 -16.03 -2.22
CA LEU A 285 -21.54 -17.50 -2.27
C LEU A 285 -21.94 -18.11 -0.93
N VAL A 286 -21.35 -17.63 0.17
CA VAL A 286 -21.45 -18.27 1.50
C VAL A 286 -22.52 -17.63 2.39
N GLY A 287 -22.85 -16.35 2.17
CA GLY A 287 -23.68 -15.55 3.07
C GLY A 287 -25.09 -16.11 3.32
N ARG A 288 -25.63 -16.91 2.39
CA ARG A 288 -26.90 -17.64 2.57
C ARG A 288 -26.88 -18.65 3.73
N PHE A 289 -25.70 -19.17 4.08
CA PHE A 289 -25.52 -20.12 5.19
C PHE A 289 -25.34 -19.40 6.54
N LEU A 290 -25.01 -18.11 6.52
CA LEU A 290 -24.73 -17.27 7.68
C LEU A 290 -26.00 -16.57 8.20
N ALA A 291 -27.07 -17.34 8.35
CA ALA A 291 -28.34 -16.87 8.87
C ALA A 291 -28.26 -16.64 10.39
N GLY A 292 -28.03 -15.38 10.79
CA GLY A 292 -28.07 -14.92 12.18
C GLY A 292 -26.70 -14.81 12.88
N PRO A 293 -26.66 -14.14 14.06
CA PRO A 293 -25.42 -13.70 14.69
C PRO A 293 -24.54 -14.85 15.18
N VAL A 294 -25.12 -15.96 15.66
CA VAL A 294 -24.35 -17.12 16.13
C VAL A 294 -23.55 -17.77 15.00
N ARG A 295 -24.18 -17.99 13.83
CA ARG A 295 -23.50 -18.58 12.68
C ARG A 295 -22.41 -17.66 12.14
N VAL A 296 -22.66 -16.36 12.13
CA VAL A 296 -21.65 -15.36 11.77
C VAL A 296 -20.48 -15.40 12.76
N ALA A 297 -20.75 -15.44 14.07
CA ALA A 297 -19.72 -15.48 15.11
C ALA A 297 -18.83 -16.73 15.01
N LEU A 298 -19.41 -17.90 14.71
CA LEU A 298 -18.65 -19.14 14.48
C LEU A 298 -17.84 -19.12 13.18
N ALA A 299 -18.32 -18.41 12.15
CA ALA A 299 -17.63 -18.31 10.87
C ALA A 299 -16.40 -17.39 10.93
N ILE A 300 -16.37 -16.39 11.81
CA ILE A 300 -15.23 -15.46 11.96
C ILE A 300 -13.90 -16.20 12.25
N PRO A 301 -13.78 -17.04 13.31
CA PRO A 301 -12.53 -17.76 13.57
C PRO A 301 -12.22 -18.78 12.46
N LEU A 302 -13.24 -19.43 11.89
CA LEU A 302 -13.07 -20.37 10.78
C LEU A 302 -12.39 -19.70 9.57
N PHE A 303 -12.91 -18.58 9.10
CA PHE A 303 -12.34 -17.85 7.97
C PHE A 303 -11.00 -17.18 8.32
N SER A 304 -10.80 -16.78 9.57
CA SER A 304 -9.52 -16.24 10.03
C SER A 304 -8.40 -17.29 9.93
N VAL A 305 -8.66 -18.50 10.43
CA VAL A 305 -7.69 -19.61 10.40
C VAL A 305 -7.49 -20.11 8.96
N ALA A 306 -8.57 -20.32 8.21
CA ALA A 306 -8.49 -20.75 6.82
C ALA A 306 -7.75 -19.73 5.94
N GLY A 307 -8.02 -18.44 6.14
CA GLY A 307 -7.34 -17.36 5.44
C GLY A 307 -5.85 -17.30 5.77
N TRP A 308 -5.48 -17.46 7.04
CA TRP A 308 -4.09 -17.49 7.45
C TRP A 308 -3.29 -18.60 6.77
N PHE A 309 -3.81 -19.84 6.78
CA PHE A 309 -3.17 -20.95 6.07
C PHE A 309 -3.14 -20.73 4.55
N ALA A 310 -4.14 -20.03 3.99
CA ALA A 310 -4.13 -19.70 2.58
C ALA A 310 -3.05 -18.66 2.21
N THR A 311 -2.64 -17.80 3.14
CA THR A 311 -1.70 -16.69 2.89
C THR A 311 -0.28 -16.94 3.37
N ILE A 312 -0.03 -17.89 4.27
CA ILE A 312 1.28 -18.05 4.93
C ILE A 312 2.47 -18.26 3.97
N ASP A 313 2.26 -19.03 2.90
CA ASP A 313 3.32 -19.38 1.92
C ASP A 313 3.12 -18.67 0.58
N VAL A 314 2.41 -17.53 0.56
CA VAL A 314 2.17 -16.76 -0.66
C VAL A 314 3.36 -15.85 -0.95
N GLY A 315 3.99 -16.03 -2.11
CA GLY A 315 5.03 -15.13 -2.59
C GLY A 315 4.48 -13.75 -2.96
N MET A 316 5.36 -12.76 -3.08
CA MET A 316 4.96 -11.40 -3.45
C MET A 316 4.20 -11.39 -4.77
N MET A 317 3.02 -10.80 -4.75
CA MET A 317 2.17 -10.62 -5.93
C MET A 317 1.73 -11.95 -6.59
N GLU A 318 1.68 -13.04 -5.82
CA GLU A 318 1.25 -14.35 -6.30
C GLU A 318 -0.24 -14.63 -6.08
N ASP A 319 -0.89 -13.94 -5.14
CA ASP A 319 -2.32 -14.10 -4.89
C ASP A 319 -3.15 -13.49 -6.02
N PHE A 320 -3.64 -14.35 -6.92
CA PHE A 320 -4.47 -13.93 -8.04
C PHE A 320 -5.77 -13.32 -7.51
N TRP A 321 -6.06 -12.06 -7.87
CA TRP A 321 -7.27 -11.33 -7.46
C TRP A 321 -7.49 -11.24 -5.94
N PHE A 322 -6.41 -11.37 -5.16
CA PHE A 322 -6.46 -11.37 -3.69
C PHE A 322 -7.41 -12.45 -3.15
N VAL A 323 -7.53 -13.61 -3.81
CA VAL A 323 -8.50 -14.64 -3.41
C VAL A 323 -8.16 -15.19 -2.03
N ARG A 324 -6.89 -15.51 -1.78
CA ARG A 324 -6.42 -16.04 -0.50
C ARG A 324 -6.54 -14.98 0.59
N GLU A 325 -6.10 -13.77 0.28
CA GLU A 325 -6.23 -12.61 1.16
C GLU A 325 -7.69 -12.30 1.52
N SER A 326 -8.60 -12.43 0.56
CA SER A 326 -10.02 -12.17 0.77
C SER A 326 -10.66 -13.19 1.70
N ILE A 327 -10.16 -14.42 1.79
CA ILE A 327 -10.62 -15.42 2.78
C ILE A 327 -10.32 -14.91 4.20
N LEU A 328 -9.09 -14.41 4.43
CA LEU A 328 -8.68 -13.84 5.71
C LEU A 328 -9.49 -12.58 6.04
N LEU A 329 -9.57 -11.63 5.11
CA LEU A 329 -10.29 -10.38 5.31
C LEU A 329 -11.80 -10.56 5.41
N TYR A 330 -12.36 -11.66 4.89
CA TYR A 330 -13.76 -11.98 5.07
C TYR A 330 -14.12 -12.14 6.56
N ALA A 331 -13.18 -12.54 7.43
CA ALA A 331 -13.41 -12.54 8.87
C ALA A 331 -13.72 -11.13 9.43
N PHE A 332 -13.01 -10.10 8.98
CA PHE A 332 -13.30 -8.70 9.36
C PHE A 332 -14.61 -8.20 8.76
N TYR A 333 -14.95 -8.65 7.55
CA TYR A 333 -16.24 -8.35 6.93
C TYR A 333 -17.38 -8.98 7.74
N LEU A 334 -17.22 -10.22 8.18
CA LEU A 334 -18.18 -10.90 9.06
C LEU A 334 -18.27 -10.26 10.44
N LEU A 335 -17.16 -9.78 11.00
CA LEU A 335 -17.18 -9.01 12.24
C LEU A 335 -18.05 -7.74 12.09
N GLY A 336 -17.92 -7.01 10.97
CA GLY A 336 -18.79 -5.90 10.65
C GLY A 336 -20.27 -6.30 10.59
N LEU A 337 -20.58 -7.40 9.92
CA LEU A 337 -21.94 -7.95 9.83
C LEU A 337 -22.51 -8.33 11.22
N LEU A 338 -21.69 -8.95 12.07
CA LEU A 338 -22.06 -9.32 13.43
C LEU A 338 -22.32 -8.09 14.30
N LEU A 339 -21.51 -7.05 14.20
CA LEU A 339 -21.71 -5.78 14.91
C LEU A 339 -23.05 -5.13 14.55
N ARG A 340 -23.48 -5.23 13.28
CA ARG A 340 -24.81 -4.79 12.89
C ARG A 340 -25.91 -5.69 13.46
N GLN A 341 -25.77 -7.01 13.32
CA GLN A 341 -26.82 -7.96 13.74
C GLN A 341 -27.03 -8.00 15.26
N SER A 342 -25.98 -7.76 16.04
CA SER A 342 -26.03 -7.75 17.50
C SER A 342 -26.64 -6.48 18.07
N GLY A 343 -26.69 -5.37 17.32
CA GLY A 343 -27.11 -4.07 17.84
C GLY A 343 -26.20 -3.54 18.95
N ILE A 344 -25.01 -4.12 19.16
CA ILE A 344 -24.08 -3.71 20.23
C ILE A 344 -23.61 -2.26 20.06
N LEU A 345 -23.70 -1.76 18.83
CA LEU A 345 -23.41 -0.37 18.50
C LEU A 345 -24.68 0.51 18.48
N ASP A 346 -25.84 0.09 18.99
CA ASP A 346 -27.02 0.96 19.10
C ASP A 346 -27.04 1.70 20.45
N LEU A 347 -26.19 2.72 20.57
CA LEU A 347 -25.74 3.27 21.85
C LEU A 347 -26.61 4.39 22.45
N GLY A 348 -27.83 4.61 21.93
CA GLY A 348 -28.69 5.69 22.40
C GLY A 348 -27.97 7.05 22.44
N ARG A 349 -28.13 7.80 23.55
CA ARG A 349 -27.45 9.09 23.78
C ARG A 349 -26.17 9.00 24.62
N SER A 350 -25.78 7.81 25.09
CA SER A 350 -24.65 7.67 26.03
C SER A 350 -23.30 7.80 25.31
N ARG A 351 -22.43 8.66 25.82
CA ARG A 351 -21.05 8.84 25.33
C ARG A 351 -20.03 7.97 26.04
N LEU A 352 -20.39 7.34 27.16
CA LEU A 352 -19.46 6.56 27.98
C LEU A 352 -19.01 5.26 27.28
N TYR A 353 -19.92 4.54 26.64
CA TYR A 353 -19.55 3.31 25.93
C TYR A 353 -18.67 3.57 24.69
N PRO A 354 -18.97 4.54 23.80
CA PRO A 354 -18.03 4.96 22.75
C PRO A 354 -16.64 5.36 23.28
N LEU A 355 -16.60 6.07 24.40
CA LEU A 355 -15.35 6.46 25.06
C LEU A 355 -14.58 5.24 25.57
N PHE A 356 -15.27 4.29 26.21
CA PHE A 356 -14.67 3.03 26.61
C PHE A 356 -14.09 2.27 25.40
N LEU A 357 -14.85 2.13 24.30
CA LEU A 357 -14.36 1.48 23.08
C LEU A 357 -13.11 2.18 22.53
N PHE A 358 -13.11 3.52 22.49
CA PHE A 358 -11.97 4.30 22.03
C PHE A 358 -10.74 4.08 22.93
N VAL A 359 -10.88 4.24 24.24
CA VAL A 359 -9.78 4.12 25.20
C VAL A 359 -9.25 2.69 25.26
N ALA A 360 -10.12 1.70 25.43
CA ALA A 360 -9.74 0.30 25.51
C ALA A 360 -9.12 -0.20 24.18
N GLY A 361 -9.74 0.13 23.04
CA GLY A 361 -9.20 -0.21 21.72
C GLY A 361 -7.84 0.42 21.47
N THR A 362 -7.65 1.69 21.85
CA THR A 362 -6.36 2.37 21.74
C THR A 362 -5.32 1.72 22.65
N ALA A 363 -5.65 1.44 23.91
CA ALA A 363 -4.73 0.78 24.84
C ALA A 363 -4.27 -0.59 24.32
N VAL A 364 -5.21 -1.45 23.89
CA VAL A 364 -4.87 -2.77 23.33
C VAL A 364 -4.03 -2.63 22.07
N LEU A 365 -4.38 -1.70 21.16
CA LEU A 365 -3.60 -1.46 19.95
C LEU A 365 -2.15 -1.11 20.30
N PHE A 366 -1.91 -0.13 21.17
CA PHE A 366 -0.56 0.29 21.57
C PHE A 366 0.24 -0.80 22.27
N LEU A 367 -0.43 -1.68 23.02
CA LEU A 367 0.22 -2.83 23.69
C LEU A 367 0.56 -3.98 22.73
N THR A 368 -0.08 -4.07 21.56
CA THR A 368 -0.01 -5.28 20.72
C THR A 368 0.62 -5.06 19.34
N PHE A 369 0.52 -3.87 18.75
CA PHE A 369 0.96 -3.65 17.36
C PHE A 369 2.46 -3.87 17.13
N GLN A 370 3.29 -3.56 18.14
CA GLN A 370 4.74 -3.76 18.06
C GLN A 370 5.15 -5.22 18.22
N LEU A 371 4.32 -6.03 18.90
CA LEU A 371 4.55 -7.46 19.08
C LEU A 371 4.40 -8.24 17.77
N ASN A 372 3.70 -7.65 16.79
CA ASN A 372 3.65 -8.21 15.46
C ASN A 372 4.96 -7.92 14.70
N PRO A 373 5.72 -8.96 14.28
CA PRO A 373 6.94 -8.75 13.48
C PRO A 373 6.67 -8.15 12.10
N GLY A 374 5.43 -8.24 11.59
CA GLY A 374 5.07 -7.75 10.26
C GLY A 374 5.68 -8.58 9.12
N ALA A 375 5.82 -7.97 7.95
CA ALA A 375 6.36 -8.60 6.75
C ALA A 375 7.90 -8.74 6.83
N PRO A 376 8.46 -9.97 6.83
CA PRO A 376 9.91 -10.14 6.94
C PRO A 376 10.66 -9.73 5.66
N VAL A 377 10.01 -9.74 4.50
CA VAL A 377 10.67 -9.60 3.18
C VAL A 377 10.87 -8.14 2.73
N ILE A 378 10.04 -7.20 3.23
CA ILE A 378 10.03 -5.82 2.72
C ILE A 378 10.30 -4.79 3.82
N LYS A 379 9.41 -4.73 4.81
CA LYS A 379 9.47 -3.83 5.97
C LYS A 379 8.72 -4.50 7.12
N PRO A 380 9.13 -4.34 8.38
CA PRO A 380 8.52 -4.98 9.56
C PRO A 380 7.14 -4.38 9.94
N ILE A 381 6.24 -4.29 8.97
CA ILE A 381 4.87 -3.77 9.05
C ILE A 381 3.91 -4.73 8.37
N VAL A 382 2.61 -4.58 8.63
CA VAL A 382 1.57 -5.38 7.96
C VAL A 382 1.35 -4.85 6.54
N LEU A 383 1.52 -5.70 5.52
CA LEU A 383 1.30 -5.42 4.10
C LEU A 383 0.26 -6.38 3.52
N ILE A 384 -1.01 -6.06 3.76
CA ILE A 384 -2.18 -6.85 3.34
C ILE A 384 -2.25 -7.02 1.82
N ASN A 385 -1.87 -5.98 1.08
CA ASN A 385 -1.78 -5.99 -0.39
C ASN A 385 -0.73 -6.95 -0.95
N LEU A 386 0.11 -7.53 -0.10
CA LEU A 386 1.12 -8.52 -0.47
C LEU A 386 0.94 -9.81 0.32
N SER A 387 -0.20 -9.97 1.01
CA SER A 387 -0.49 -11.11 1.88
C SER A 387 0.55 -11.36 2.97
N GLN A 388 1.14 -10.29 3.49
CA GLN A 388 2.14 -10.35 4.55
C GLN A 388 1.64 -9.68 5.83
N HIS A 389 1.23 -10.47 6.81
CA HIS A 389 0.59 -9.96 8.03
C HIS A 389 1.44 -10.08 9.29
N GLY A 390 2.56 -10.82 9.23
CA GLY A 390 3.33 -11.21 10.40
C GLY A 390 2.59 -12.26 11.23
N HIS A 391 2.64 -12.19 12.56
CA HIS A 391 2.05 -13.22 13.41
C HIS A 391 0.50 -13.13 13.44
N PRO A 392 -0.25 -14.22 13.21
CA PRO A 392 -1.70 -14.17 12.98
C PRO A 392 -2.48 -13.62 14.17
N LEU A 393 -2.11 -14.02 15.39
CA LEU A 393 -2.79 -13.58 16.61
C LEU A 393 -2.56 -12.08 16.87
N TYR A 394 -1.32 -11.62 16.69
CA TYR A 394 -0.99 -10.21 16.93
C TYR A 394 -1.58 -9.32 15.85
N PHE A 395 -1.61 -9.77 14.60
CA PHE A 395 -2.34 -9.12 13.52
C PHE A 395 -3.83 -8.99 13.87
N ALA A 396 -4.50 -10.10 14.19
CA ALA A 396 -5.93 -10.09 14.50
C ALA A 396 -6.29 -9.17 15.67
N ILE A 397 -5.56 -9.26 16.79
CA ILE A 397 -5.81 -8.44 17.97
C ILE A 397 -5.56 -6.96 17.67
N SER A 398 -4.43 -6.62 17.05
CA SER A 398 -4.09 -5.22 16.73
C SER A 398 -5.09 -4.62 15.74
N ALA A 399 -5.44 -5.37 14.69
CA ALA A 399 -6.37 -4.93 13.67
C ALA A 399 -7.78 -4.69 14.25
N VAL A 400 -8.30 -5.62 15.05
CA VAL A 400 -9.61 -5.47 15.71
C VAL A 400 -9.58 -4.31 16.70
N ALA A 401 -8.54 -4.19 17.52
CA ALA A 401 -8.39 -3.11 18.50
C ALA A 401 -8.39 -1.73 17.84
N GLY A 402 -7.62 -1.56 16.75
CA GLY A 402 -7.60 -0.31 15.99
C GLY A 402 -8.93 -0.01 15.31
N CYS A 403 -9.63 -1.02 14.78
CA CYS A 403 -10.98 -0.84 14.24
C CYS A 403 -11.97 -0.37 15.33
N VAL A 404 -11.96 -1.01 16.49
CA VAL A 404 -12.80 -0.65 17.64
C VAL A 404 -12.49 0.77 18.12
N ALA A 405 -11.21 1.14 18.19
CA ALA A 405 -10.78 2.47 18.56
C ALA A 405 -11.37 3.53 17.61
N VAL A 406 -11.23 3.36 16.29
CA VAL A 406 -11.77 4.32 15.32
C VAL A 406 -13.30 4.34 15.31
N VAL A 407 -13.97 3.20 15.51
CA VAL A 407 -15.44 3.17 15.65
C VAL A 407 -15.88 3.95 16.89
N GLY A 408 -15.22 3.76 18.03
CA GLY A 408 -15.46 4.54 19.25
C GLY A 408 -15.25 6.04 19.03
N LEU A 409 -14.13 6.42 18.40
CA LEU A 409 -13.83 7.81 18.06
C LEU A 409 -14.87 8.42 17.12
N ALA A 410 -15.26 7.70 16.06
CA ALA A 410 -16.26 8.15 15.10
C ALA A 410 -17.64 8.37 15.74
N ARG A 411 -17.97 7.60 16.79
CA ARG A 411 -19.19 7.77 17.58
C ARG A 411 -19.13 8.94 18.56
N LEU A 412 -17.95 9.27 19.07
CA LEU A 412 -17.73 10.47 19.89
C LEU A 412 -17.67 11.75 19.05
N THR A 413 -17.32 11.62 17.77
CA THR A 413 -17.14 12.75 16.87
C THR A 413 -18.50 13.40 16.59
N PRO A 414 -18.70 14.69 16.94
CA PRO A 414 -19.91 15.39 16.55
C PRO A 414 -19.99 15.52 15.03
N PRO A 415 -21.19 15.76 14.45
CA PRO A 415 -21.34 15.89 13.01
C PRO A 415 -20.40 16.97 12.44
N PHE A 416 -19.35 16.53 11.75
CA PHE A 416 -18.31 17.41 11.21
C PHE A 416 -18.26 17.29 9.69
N ARG A 417 -18.63 18.38 9.01
CA ARG A 417 -18.86 18.39 7.55
C ARG A 417 -17.68 17.88 6.74
N LEU A 418 -16.45 18.27 7.12
CA LEU A 418 -15.25 17.84 6.42
C LEU A 418 -15.06 16.33 6.52
N LEU A 419 -15.15 15.77 7.73
CA LEU A 419 -14.94 14.33 7.92
C LEU A 419 -16.04 13.51 7.24
N THR A 420 -17.30 13.95 7.31
CA THR A 420 -18.41 13.34 6.56
C THR A 420 -18.18 13.42 5.05
N PHE A 421 -17.68 14.54 4.54
CA PHE A 421 -17.32 14.71 3.14
C PHE A 421 -16.23 13.74 2.72
N LEU A 422 -15.13 13.64 3.48
CA LEU A 422 -14.05 12.69 3.23
C LEU A 422 -14.58 11.24 3.22
N GLY A 423 -15.45 10.89 4.17
CA GLY A 423 -16.09 9.58 4.21
C GLY A 423 -16.94 9.28 2.97
N CYS A 424 -17.76 10.23 2.55
CA CYS A 424 -18.60 10.13 1.34
C CYS A 424 -17.78 10.02 0.06
N GLN A 425 -16.59 10.63 0.03
CA GLN A 425 -15.69 10.64 -1.12
C GLN A 425 -14.54 9.64 -1.02
N SER A 426 -14.55 8.75 -0.03
CA SER A 426 -13.46 7.80 0.23
C SER A 426 -13.02 6.99 -1.01
N LEU A 427 -13.96 6.59 -1.88
CA LEU A 427 -13.62 5.88 -3.13
C LEU A 427 -12.89 6.79 -4.14
N VAL A 428 -13.37 8.02 -4.35
CA VAL A 428 -12.72 8.99 -5.25
C VAL A 428 -11.33 9.33 -4.73
N LEU A 429 -11.22 9.61 -3.42
CA LEU A 429 -9.97 9.92 -2.74
C LEU A 429 -8.97 8.76 -2.82
N MET A 430 -9.42 7.51 -2.69
CA MET A 430 -8.57 6.33 -2.84
C MET A 430 -8.00 6.22 -4.26
N GLY A 431 -8.80 6.55 -5.28
CA GLY A 431 -8.32 6.66 -6.65
C GLY A 431 -7.32 7.80 -6.87
N LEU A 432 -7.61 8.99 -6.32
CA LEU A 432 -6.74 10.17 -6.46
C LEU A 432 -5.44 10.07 -5.66
N ASN A 433 -5.41 9.29 -4.57
CA ASN A 433 -4.20 9.10 -3.77
C ASN A 433 -3.03 8.58 -4.62
N GLY A 434 -3.29 7.80 -5.68
CA GLY A 434 -2.24 7.33 -6.60
C GLY A 434 -1.40 8.44 -7.25
N MET A 435 -1.96 9.66 -7.40
CA MET A 435 -1.21 10.85 -7.87
C MET A 435 -0.11 11.25 -6.88
N PHE A 436 -0.42 11.16 -5.59
CA PHE A 436 0.47 11.55 -4.50
C PHE A 436 1.49 10.48 -4.20
N PHE A 437 1.07 9.22 -4.23
CA PHE A 437 1.95 8.09 -3.91
C PHE A 437 3.23 8.06 -4.76
N ARG A 438 3.14 8.40 -6.05
CA ARG A 438 4.31 8.39 -6.95
C ARG A 438 5.03 9.72 -7.10
N MET A 439 4.30 10.84 -7.05
CA MET A 439 4.85 12.14 -7.44
C MET A 439 4.60 13.21 -6.38
N GLY A 440 3.35 13.37 -5.93
CA GLY A 440 3.01 14.47 -5.04
C GLY A 440 3.69 14.41 -3.67
N ASN A 441 3.77 13.23 -3.05
CA ASN A 441 4.34 13.09 -1.71
C ASN A 441 5.84 13.37 -1.66
N PRO A 442 6.70 12.82 -2.55
CA PRO A 442 8.12 13.19 -2.60
C PRO A 442 8.31 14.71 -2.68
N ILE A 443 7.65 15.37 -3.64
CA ILE A 443 7.74 16.83 -3.84
C ILE A 443 7.35 17.60 -2.58
N LEU A 444 6.25 17.20 -1.94
CA LEU A 444 5.76 17.87 -0.73
C LEU A 444 6.69 17.69 0.47
N VAL A 445 7.34 16.52 0.59
CA VAL A 445 8.26 16.23 1.68
C VAL A 445 9.59 16.96 1.47
N ASP A 446 10.08 17.05 0.24
CA ASP A 446 11.32 17.78 -0.09
C ASP A 446 11.24 19.29 0.19
N MET A 447 10.02 19.85 0.25
CA MET A 447 9.77 21.25 0.59
C MET A 447 9.92 21.57 2.09
N VAL A 448 10.03 20.55 2.96
CA VAL A 448 9.97 20.72 4.41
C VAL A 448 11.07 19.93 5.13
N THR A 449 11.60 20.50 6.21
CA THR A 449 12.55 19.79 7.08
C THR A 449 11.79 19.14 8.24
N VAL A 450 11.74 17.81 8.26
CA VAL A 450 11.02 17.05 9.30
C VAL A 450 12.02 16.46 10.29
N SER A 451 12.00 16.93 11.54
CA SER A 451 12.79 16.29 12.60
C SER A 451 12.21 14.91 12.96
N ALA A 452 13.06 13.97 13.37
CA ALA A 452 12.70 12.58 13.69
C ALA A 452 11.93 12.41 15.02
N THR A 453 11.32 13.48 15.54
CA THR A 453 10.50 13.41 16.76
C THR A 453 9.05 13.06 16.42
N GLN A 454 8.36 12.36 17.33
CA GLN A 454 6.94 12.00 17.14
C GLN A 454 6.07 13.22 16.85
N VAL A 455 6.28 14.32 17.57
CA VAL A 455 5.53 15.57 17.41
C VAL A 455 5.76 16.17 16.02
N SER A 456 7.01 16.27 15.58
CA SER A 456 7.36 16.83 14.27
C SER A 456 6.81 15.99 13.12
N VAL A 457 7.03 14.67 13.17
CA VAL A 457 6.50 13.74 12.16
C VAL A 457 4.98 13.83 12.10
N THR A 458 4.30 13.84 13.25
CA THR A 458 2.83 13.96 13.27
C THR A 458 2.33 15.28 12.71
N PHE A 459 2.94 16.39 13.10
CA PHE A 459 2.56 17.71 12.61
C PHE A 459 2.73 17.80 11.09
N TRP A 460 3.91 17.47 10.56
CA TRP A 460 4.19 17.57 9.13
C TRP A 460 3.38 16.57 8.31
N CYS A 461 3.25 15.31 8.74
CA CYS A 461 2.41 14.33 8.05
C CYS A 461 0.95 14.79 7.98
N ALA A 462 0.39 15.31 9.07
CA ALA A 462 -0.99 15.79 9.11
C ALA A 462 -1.18 17.04 8.22
N ALA A 463 -0.24 17.99 8.28
CA ALA A 463 -0.27 19.20 7.47
C ALA A 463 -0.19 18.88 5.97
N LEU A 464 0.78 18.07 5.56
CA LEU A 464 0.94 17.65 4.16
C LEU A 464 -0.23 16.78 3.69
N THR A 465 -0.80 15.94 4.56
CA THR A 465 -2.05 15.21 4.25
C THR A 465 -3.18 16.19 3.95
N GLY A 466 -3.31 17.25 4.75
CA GLY A 466 -4.27 18.33 4.50
C GLY A 466 -4.09 18.98 3.13
N VAL A 467 -2.84 19.29 2.75
CA VAL A 467 -2.49 19.84 1.43
C VAL A 467 -2.92 18.88 0.31
N SER A 468 -2.57 17.59 0.42
CA SER A 468 -2.95 16.56 -0.56
C SER A 468 -4.47 16.42 -0.70
N LEU A 469 -5.20 16.45 0.41
CA LEU A 469 -6.68 16.40 0.40
C LEU A 469 -7.31 17.65 -0.22
N ILE A 470 -6.76 18.85 0.04
CA ILE A 470 -7.22 20.10 -0.57
C ILE A 470 -7.01 20.06 -2.08
N PHE A 471 -5.86 19.58 -2.54
CA PHE A 471 -5.56 19.44 -3.96
C PHE A 471 -6.50 18.45 -4.67
N CYS A 472 -7.04 17.46 -3.96
CA CYS A 472 -8.06 16.55 -4.50
C CYS A 472 -9.42 17.22 -4.75
N LEU A 473 -9.76 18.33 -4.07
CA LEU A 473 -11.08 18.97 -4.13
C LEU A 473 -11.56 19.35 -5.55
N PRO A 474 -10.77 20.03 -6.40
CA PRO A 474 -11.19 20.33 -7.77
C PRO A 474 -11.47 19.07 -8.60
N PHE A 475 -10.66 18.02 -8.43
CA PHE A 475 -10.87 16.74 -9.11
C PHE A 475 -12.13 16.05 -8.61
N ILE A 476 -12.37 16.02 -7.30
CA ILE A 476 -13.60 15.47 -6.72
C ILE A 476 -14.81 16.20 -7.29
N TRP A 477 -14.81 17.54 -7.28
CA TRP A 477 -15.90 18.35 -7.81
C TRP A 477 -16.16 18.02 -9.29
N PHE A 478 -15.12 17.95 -10.12
CA PHE A 478 -15.24 17.64 -11.54
C PHE A 478 -15.75 16.21 -11.78
N LEU A 479 -15.15 15.22 -11.12
CA LEU A 479 -15.49 13.80 -11.32
C LEU A 479 -16.91 13.49 -10.85
N ASP A 480 -17.33 14.01 -9.71
CA ASP A 480 -18.69 13.82 -9.21
C ASP A 480 -19.75 14.48 -10.08
N ARG A 481 -19.43 15.68 -10.61
CA ARG A 481 -20.37 16.41 -11.45
C ARG A 481 -20.45 15.80 -12.85
N SER A 482 -19.32 15.45 -13.43
CA SER A 482 -19.20 15.14 -14.86
C SER A 482 -19.27 13.64 -15.16
N LEU A 483 -18.64 12.82 -14.31
CA LEU A 483 -18.42 11.38 -14.53
C LEU A 483 -18.72 10.53 -13.27
N PRO A 484 -19.84 10.75 -12.54
CA PRO A 484 -20.10 10.04 -11.28
C PRO A 484 -20.11 8.52 -11.44
N GLN A 485 -20.45 8.01 -12.62
CA GLN A 485 -20.52 6.58 -12.90
C GLN A 485 -19.16 5.91 -12.91
N LEU A 486 -18.11 6.62 -13.33
CA LEU A 486 -16.74 6.11 -13.37
C LEU A 486 -16.09 6.11 -11.98
N VAL A 487 -16.64 6.87 -11.03
CA VAL A 487 -16.16 6.96 -9.65
C VAL A 487 -17.09 6.27 -8.64
N GLY A 488 -17.72 5.18 -9.07
CA GLY A 488 -18.45 4.27 -8.17
C GLY A 488 -19.87 4.71 -7.82
N LYS A 489 -20.43 5.69 -8.53
CA LYS A 489 -21.84 6.12 -8.43
C LYS A 489 -22.62 5.78 -9.71
N PRO A 490 -22.67 4.51 -10.17
CA PRO A 490 -23.22 4.11 -11.47
C PRO A 490 -24.72 4.36 -11.67
N ARG A 491 -25.47 4.66 -10.61
CA ARG A 491 -26.89 5.02 -10.68
C ARG A 491 -27.13 6.50 -10.95
N GLN A 492 -26.12 7.34 -10.72
CA GLN A 492 -26.25 8.78 -10.95
C GLN A 492 -26.12 9.07 -12.44
N LYS A 493 -26.86 10.07 -12.93
CA LYS A 493 -26.73 10.60 -14.29
C LYS A 493 -25.74 11.77 -14.25
N GLY A 494 -24.79 11.76 -15.17
CA GLY A 494 -23.84 12.84 -15.39
C GLY A 494 -24.10 13.51 -16.74
N PRO A 495 -23.47 14.67 -17.01
CA PRO A 495 -23.54 15.34 -18.30
C PRO A 495 -22.83 14.54 -19.41
N LEU A 496 -21.76 13.80 -19.07
CA LEU A 496 -20.95 13.08 -20.06
C LEU A 496 -21.39 11.62 -20.27
N LEU A 497 -22.02 11.00 -19.27
CA LEU A 497 -22.47 9.61 -19.32
C LEU A 497 -23.87 9.46 -18.71
N PRO A 498 -24.75 8.63 -19.30
CA PRO A 498 -26.00 8.24 -18.66
C PRO A 498 -25.74 7.31 -17.46
N ALA A 499 -26.77 7.10 -16.63
CA ALA A 499 -26.69 6.11 -15.55
C ALA A 499 -26.45 4.69 -16.12
N LEU A 500 -25.45 3.99 -15.57
CA LEU A 500 -25.06 2.62 -15.98
C LEU A 500 -25.87 1.53 -15.28
N LEU A 501 -26.50 1.88 -14.15
CA LEU A 501 -27.46 1.05 -13.43
C LEU A 501 -28.77 1.81 -13.27
N LYS A 502 -29.89 1.16 -13.59
CA LYS A 502 -31.22 1.67 -13.28
C LYS A 502 -31.44 1.64 -11.77
N GLU A 503 -32.22 2.59 -11.26
CA GLU A 503 -32.90 2.39 -9.98
C GLU A 503 -33.93 1.29 -10.23
N ASN A 504 -33.69 0.10 -9.69
CA ASN A 504 -34.76 -0.89 -9.63
C ASN A 504 -35.80 -0.33 -8.65
N GLY A 505 -37.06 -0.26 -9.08
CA GLY A 505 -38.21 -0.06 -8.21
C GLY A 505 -38.36 -1.20 -7.20
#